data_AF-A0A1F7F7J8-F1
#
_entry.id   AF-A0A1F7F7J8-F1
#
_cell.length_a   1.000
_cell.length_b   1.000
_cell.length_c   1.000
_cell.angle_alpha   90.00
_cell.angle_beta   90.00
_cell.angle_gamma   90.00
#
_symmetry.space_group_name_H-M   'P 1'
#
loop_
_entity.id
_entity.type
_entity.pdbx_description
1 polymer ?
#
loop_
_entity_poly.entity_id
_entity_poly.type
_entity_poly.pdbx_seq_one_letter_code
_entity_poly.pdbx_strand_id
1 'polypeptide(L)'
;MILIDFEGIDGSGKTALSKMLEEELRRRGLAVYHTRSGGELQSPISREIRTLSRNPNHLMMGDFTEALLYLARERQLLEETILPLKKKDVFVITDRCFYSHLVLSVHGRGLDRKIMERLIRPLTSGIEPDMVFLCDVDITTSQVRKKIQKYLKETAPDDFGRKGLAGIELRQRVRNGFISLAREKHRTWTIVPNDCLTLDQAFSRIWAVIGQKYAKKIGLQKRPAPAKGSSYHLACVEREPAKNLKSVTKAFYQSLEGLSPQLIGYFLQGIGSDQAYTMRETLVKTSPEMLLYSLKNLVDPKAFGYFHRLKEAFPRHVAWAQHNLIVTKESQKLRQELFNKTPELVIRSLKGIDQSWAHELRLRGLDNHPQEVLISLAGIQTDTAAGLRSRLAKKKYADALLQSLAGIDTEFAWDMREKFQDTHALFVLLSLTGLQTEAAHAQRKQSIKKAPKAVAWSLKFCDDPESWALRNQCLDAYPQVLDSLKHMACPEADAIRSRLFGNFPSLVLDSMGIVYNAFTYEKNPWIARAKKAMFKNRLFLKSIVEREDKRTRSAPYARIPENPA
;
A
#
# COMPACT_ATOMS: atom_id res chain seq x y z
N MET A 1 -6.91 28.82 22.64
CA MET A 1 -6.80 27.52 21.95
C MET A 1 -5.34 27.14 21.84
N ILE A 2 -5.02 25.84 21.84
CA ILE A 2 -3.70 25.32 21.46
C ILE A 2 -3.88 24.37 20.27
N LEU A 3 -3.33 24.71 19.10
CA LEU A 3 -3.45 23.93 17.88
C LEU A 3 -2.21 23.03 17.67
N ILE A 4 -2.43 21.72 17.59
CA ILE A 4 -1.39 20.71 17.39
C ILE A 4 -1.67 19.98 16.07
N ASP A 5 -0.72 20.01 15.15
CA ASP A 5 -0.79 19.35 13.85
C ASP A 5 0.14 18.14 13.78
N PHE A 6 -0.33 17.08 13.12
CA PHE A 6 0.44 15.87 12.83
C PHE A 6 0.66 15.74 11.32
N GLU A 7 1.92 15.73 10.91
CA GLU A 7 2.34 15.71 9.51
C GLU A 7 3.23 14.51 9.16
N GLY A 8 3.34 14.21 7.86
CA GLY A 8 4.09 13.07 7.34
C GLY A 8 3.35 12.22 6.29
N ILE A 9 4.07 11.28 5.68
CA ILE A 9 3.54 10.43 4.60
C ILE A 9 2.48 9.43 5.10
N ASP A 10 1.64 8.91 4.20
CA ASP A 10 0.68 7.89 4.60
C ASP A 10 1.38 6.62 5.10
N GLY A 11 0.85 5.98 6.15
CA GLY A 11 1.50 4.84 6.82
C GLY A 11 2.49 5.24 7.91
N SER A 12 2.68 6.54 8.17
CA SER A 12 3.61 7.03 9.20
C SER A 12 3.09 7.02 10.64
N GLY A 13 1.86 6.57 10.89
CA GLY A 13 1.32 6.46 12.25
C GLY A 13 0.66 7.72 12.81
N LYS A 14 0.60 8.84 12.06
CA LYS A 14 -0.05 10.11 12.48
C LYS A 14 -1.41 9.92 13.12
N THR A 15 -2.34 9.27 12.43
CA THR A 15 -3.71 9.07 12.92
C THR A 15 -3.76 8.28 14.22
N ALA A 16 -2.82 7.35 14.45
CA ALA A 16 -2.74 6.61 15.70
C ALA A 16 -2.19 7.51 16.82
N LEU A 17 -1.09 8.22 16.56
CA LEU A 17 -0.44 9.10 17.54
C LEU A 17 -1.31 10.31 17.92
N SER A 18 -2.05 10.88 16.97
CA SER A 18 -2.98 11.99 17.23
C SER A 18 -4.18 11.54 18.06
N LYS A 19 -4.66 10.31 17.85
CA LYS A 19 -5.72 9.70 18.68
C LYS A 19 -5.23 9.39 20.09
N MET A 20 -4.04 8.81 20.24
CA MET A 20 -3.43 8.58 21.56
C MET A 20 -3.28 9.90 22.34
N LEU A 21 -2.92 10.99 21.64
CA LEU A 21 -2.85 12.31 22.26
C LEU A 21 -4.21 12.83 22.69
N GLU A 22 -5.24 12.68 21.86
CA GLU A 22 -6.60 13.05 22.23
C GLU A 22 -7.06 12.30 23.49
N GLU A 23 -6.90 10.98 23.51
CA GLU A 23 -7.30 10.12 24.62
C GLU A 23 -6.57 10.47 25.92
N GLU A 24 -5.25 10.71 25.85
CA GLU A 24 -4.44 11.12 27.00
C GLU A 24 -4.89 12.47 27.58
N LEU A 25 -5.07 13.48 26.72
CA LEU A 25 -5.49 14.80 27.16
C LEU A 25 -6.91 14.76 27.77
N ARG A 26 -7.84 14.02 27.15
CA ARG A 26 -9.19 13.83 27.69
C ARG A 26 -9.18 13.11 29.04
N ARG A 27 -8.34 12.09 29.22
CA ARG A 27 -8.20 11.36 30.49
C ARG A 27 -7.74 12.27 31.64
N ARG A 28 -7.04 13.36 31.31
CA ARG A 28 -6.61 14.39 32.27
C ARG A 28 -7.65 15.49 32.50
N GLY A 29 -8.88 15.31 32.01
CA GLY A 29 -9.97 16.29 32.16
C GLY A 29 -9.81 17.54 31.28
N LEU A 30 -8.93 17.53 30.29
CA LEU A 30 -8.72 18.68 29.41
C LEU A 30 -9.74 18.68 28.27
N ALA A 31 -10.18 19.89 27.88
CA ALA A 31 -10.99 20.07 26.70
C ALA A 31 -10.16 19.80 25.43
N VAL A 32 -10.61 18.85 24.61
CA VAL A 32 -9.95 18.48 23.36
C VAL A 32 -10.97 18.42 22.23
N TYR A 33 -10.58 18.96 21.08
CA TYR A 33 -11.29 18.81 19.82
C TYR A 33 -10.33 18.25 18.77
N HIS A 34 -10.62 17.06 18.24
CA HIS A 34 -9.84 16.48 17.16
C HIS A 34 -10.59 16.70 15.84
N THR A 35 -10.00 17.38 14.85
CA THR A 35 -10.66 17.70 13.54
C THR A 35 -11.11 16.48 12.72
N ARG A 36 -10.82 15.27 13.22
CA ARG A 36 -11.26 13.99 12.68
C ARG A 36 -11.90 13.14 13.77
N SER A 37 -13.00 12.48 13.46
CA SER A 37 -13.65 11.48 14.34
C SER A 37 -13.76 10.16 13.59
N GLY A 38 -13.40 9.04 14.23
CA GLY A 38 -13.37 7.73 13.55
C GLY A 38 -12.40 7.66 12.34
N GLY A 39 -11.49 8.62 12.18
CA GLY A 39 -10.58 8.74 11.02
C GLY A 39 -11.12 9.59 9.85
N GLU A 40 -12.38 10.01 9.92
CA GLU A 40 -13.02 10.90 8.94
C GLU A 40 -12.91 12.36 9.35
N LEU A 41 -12.91 13.28 8.37
CA LEU A 41 -12.97 14.72 8.65
C LEU A 41 -14.32 15.04 9.30
N GLN A 42 -14.34 15.84 10.37
CA GLN A 42 -15.60 16.23 11.01
C GLN A 42 -16.49 17.06 10.07
N SER A 43 -15.90 17.89 9.22
CA SER A 43 -16.61 18.71 8.22
C SER A 43 -17.22 17.86 7.09
N PRO A 44 -18.55 17.81 6.91
CA PRO A 44 -19.21 17.09 5.81
C PRO A 44 -18.80 17.58 4.43
N ILE A 45 -18.77 18.90 4.22
CA ILE A 45 -18.37 19.51 2.94
C ILE A 45 -16.92 19.14 2.63
N SER A 46 -16.04 19.16 3.64
CA SER A 46 -14.66 18.71 3.46
C SER A 46 -14.54 17.22 3.10
N ARG A 47 -15.48 16.36 3.53
CA ARG A 47 -15.54 14.95 3.12
C ARG A 47 -15.94 14.82 1.65
N GLU A 48 -16.86 15.63 1.15
CA GLU A 48 -17.25 15.64 -0.26
C GLU A 48 -16.10 16.09 -1.17
N ILE A 49 -15.45 17.22 -0.85
CA ILE A 49 -14.27 17.70 -1.60
C ILE A 49 -13.14 16.66 -1.56
N ARG A 50 -12.96 15.99 -0.42
CA ARG A 50 -11.99 14.90 -0.28
C ARG A 50 -12.33 13.71 -1.20
N THR A 51 -13.60 13.38 -1.37
CA THR A 51 -14.04 12.29 -2.25
C THR A 51 -13.71 12.63 -3.70
N LEU A 52 -14.05 13.85 -4.14
CA LEU A 52 -13.74 14.34 -5.48
C LEU A 52 -12.22 14.33 -5.78
N SER A 53 -11.41 14.88 -4.85
CA SER A 53 -9.95 15.00 -5.02
C SER A 53 -9.20 13.68 -4.93
N ARG A 54 -9.76 12.65 -4.28
CA ARG A 54 -9.15 11.32 -4.16
C ARG A 54 -9.57 10.35 -5.25
N ASN A 55 -10.62 10.65 -6.00
CA ASN A 55 -11.16 9.77 -7.03
C ASN A 55 -10.07 9.40 -8.05
N PRO A 56 -9.70 8.12 -8.16
CA PRO A 56 -8.66 7.66 -9.07
C PRO A 56 -9.06 7.78 -10.56
N ASN A 57 -10.35 7.89 -10.88
CA ASN A 57 -10.83 8.01 -12.27
C ASN A 57 -10.61 9.41 -12.85
N HIS A 58 -10.36 10.43 -12.03
CA HIS A 58 -10.15 11.81 -12.49
C HIS A 58 -8.74 12.04 -13.06
N LEU A 59 -8.19 11.12 -13.87
CA LEU A 59 -6.81 11.18 -14.37
C LEU A 59 -6.46 12.50 -15.07
N MET A 60 -7.46 13.18 -15.64
CA MET A 60 -7.31 14.45 -16.36
C MET A 60 -7.19 15.70 -15.49
N MET A 61 -7.53 15.63 -14.20
CA MET A 61 -7.41 16.78 -13.28
C MET A 61 -5.96 17.26 -13.21
N GLY A 62 -5.74 18.55 -13.44
CA GLY A 62 -4.41 19.16 -13.38
C GLY A 62 -3.87 19.25 -11.95
N ASP A 63 -2.55 19.32 -11.80
CA ASP A 63 -1.90 19.38 -10.48
C ASP A 63 -2.26 20.67 -9.72
N PHE A 64 -2.40 21.80 -10.41
CA PHE A 64 -2.84 23.06 -9.81
C PHE A 64 -4.31 22.98 -9.36
N THR A 65 -5.19 22.37 -10.15
CA THR A 65 -6.58 22.11 -9.75
C THR A 65 -6.65 21.21 -8.52
N GLU A 66 -5.85 20.14 -8.47
CA GLU A 66 -5.76 19.27 -7.29
C GLU A 66 -5.32 20.07 -6.06
N ALA A 67 -4.33 20.96 -6.20
CA ALA A 67 -3.89 21.83 -5.12
C ALA A 67 -5.03 22.74 -4.62
N LEU A 68 -5.73 23.44 -5.53
CA LEU A 68 -6.86 24.31 -5.17
C LEU A 68 -7.99 23.57 -4.45
N LEU A 69 -8.35 22.36 -4.90
CA LEU A 69 -9.36 21.53 -4.22
C LEU A 69 -8.93 21.17 -2.80
N TYR A 70 -7.65 20.84 -2.60
CA TYR A 70 -7.14 20.60 -1.24
C TYR A 70 -7.15 21.85 -0.38
N LEU A 71 -6.81 23.02 -0.94
CA LEU A 71 -6.86 24.29 -0.21
C LEU A 71 -8.30 24.68 0.16
N ALA A 72 -9.26 24.49 -0.75
CA ALA A 72 -10.68 24.70 -0.48
C ALA A 72 -11.17 23.78 0.66
N ARG A 73 -10.77 22.51 0.65
CA ARG A 73 -11.06 21.57 1.74
C ARG A 73 -10.53 22.05 3.10
N GLU A 74 -9.26 22.46 3.17
CA GLU A 74 -8.70 22.92 4.44
C GLU A 74 -9.34 24.22 4.92
N ARG A 75 -9.67 25.12 3.98
CA ARG A 75 -10.38 26.35 4.32
C ARG A 75 -11.73 26.04 4.96
N GLN A 76 -12.50 25.16 4.35
CA GLN A 76 -13.80 24.74 4.88
C GLN A 76 -13.66 24.09 6.27
N LEU A 77 -12.69 23.18 6.43
CA LEU A 77 -12.42 22.53 7.72
C LEU A 77 -12.06 23.56 8.79
N LEU A 78 -11.22 24.54 8.46
CA LEU A 78 -10.81 25.61 9.37
C LEU A 78 -12.01 26.45 9.82
N GLU A 79 -12.90 26.85 8.89
CA GLU A 79 -14.11 27.63 9.19
C GLU A 79 -15.10 26.88 10.07
N GLU A 80 -15.40 25.63 9.74
CA GLU A 80 -16.39 24.85 10.49
C GLU A 80 -15.90 24.40 11.87
N THR A 81 -14.58 24.18 12.02
CA THR A 81 -14.07 23.43 13.18
C THR A 81 -13.06 24.19 14.03
N ILE A 82 -12.10 24.89 13.44
CA ILE A 82 -10.97 25.48 14.17
C ILE A 82 -11.26 26.94 14.55
N LEU A 83 -11.79 27.74 13.62
CA LEU A 83 -12.11 29.15 13.86
C LEU A 83 -13.08 29.38 15.04
N PRO A 84 -14.15 28.59 15.22
CA PRO A 84 -15.06 28.73 16.37
C PRO A 84 -14.39 28.47 17.72
N LEU A 85 -13.23 27.80 17.72
CA LEU A 85 -12.48 27.43 18.92
C LEU A 85 -11.35 28.40 19.25
N LYS A 86 -11.02 29.36 18.37
CA LYS A 86 -9.83 30.23 18.47
C LYS A 86 -9.65 30.88 19.85
N LYS A 87 -10.73 31.41 20.43
CA LYS A 87 -10.73 32.09 21.75
C LYS A 87 -11.02 31.17 22.94
N LYS A 88 -11.27 29.87 22.72
CA LYS A 88 -11.61 28.91 23.79
C LYS A 88 -10.35 28.30 24.40
N ASP A 89 -10.43 27.88 25.66
CA ASP A 89 -9.34 27.18 26.34
C ASP A 89 -9.36 25.67 26.04
N VAL A 90 -9.09 25.32 24.79
CA VAL A 90 -9.20 23.95 24.26
C VAL A 90 -7.95 23.55 23.49
N PHE A 91 -7.57 22.28 23.55
CA PHE A 91 -6.60 21.68 22.64
C PHE A 91 -7.31 21.28 21.34
N VAL A 92 -6.82 21.76 20.20
CA VAL A 92 -7.29 21.35 18.88
C VAL A 92 -6.22 20.50 18.22
N ILE A 93 -6.57 19.27 17.87
CA ILE A 93 -5.67 18.32 17.21
C ILE A 93 -6.10 18.17 15.76
N THR A 94 -5.14 18.24 14.83
CA THR A 94 -5.37 17.96 13.43
C THR A 94 -4.38 16.97 12.86
N ASP A 95 -4.87 16.09 11.98
CA ASP A 95 -4.07 15.11 11.23
C ASP A 95 -4.05 15.59 9.78
N ARG A 96 -3.03 16.41 9.51
CA ARG A 96 -2.76 17.27 8.34
C ARG A 96 -3.41 18.65 8.39
N CYS A 97 -2.67 19.66 7.97
CA CYS A 97 -3.18 21.01 7.71
C CYS A 97 -2.72 21.54 6.34
N PHE A 98 -2.69 22.87 6.15
CA PHE A 98 -2.15 23.51 4.95
C PHE A 98 -0.72 23.09 4.58
N TYR A 99 0.11 22.70 5.56
CA TYR A 99 1.47 22.22 5.32
C TYR A 99 1.53 20.97 4.45
N SER A 100 0.64 20.00 4.68
CA SER A 100 0.47 18.81 3.84
C SER A 100 0.27 19.16 2.37
N HIS A 101 -0.46 20.24 2.09
CA HIS A 101 -0.81 20.63 0.72
C HIS A 101 0.25 21.49 0.08
N LEU A 102 0.94 22.34 0.85
CA LEU A 102 2.14 23.02 0.38
C LEU A 102 3.19 22.00 -0.06
N VAL A 103 3.51 21.03 0.81
CA VAL A 103 4.51 20.00 0.52
C VAL A 103 4.11 19.15 -0.68
N LEU A 104 2.85 18.73 -0.77
CA LEU A 104 2.37 17.96 -1.91
C LEU A 104 2.43 18.76 -3.22
N SER A 105 2.02 20.02 -3.19
CA SER A 105 1.96 20.87 -4.39
C SER A 105 3.37 21.18 -4.90
N VAL A 106 4.27 21.58 -4.00
CA VAL A 106 5.63 22.00 -4.38
C VAL A 106 6.52 20.79 -4.62
N HIS A 107 6.74 19.96 -3.61
CA HIS A 107 7.66 18.83 -3.73
C HIS A 107 7.04 17.65 -4.48
N GLY A 108 5.74 17.42 -4.30
CA GLY A 108 5.06 16.31 -4.95
C GLY A 108 4.78 16.57 -6.43
N ARG A 109 4.21 17.74 -6.76
CA ARG A 109 3.71 18.12 -8.08
C ARG A 109 4.57 19.14 -8.83
N GLY A 110 5.63 19.69 -8.21
CA GLY A 110 6.52 20.64 -8.89
C GLY A 110 5.91 22.03 -9.12
N LEU A 111 4.84 22.38 -8.41
CA LEU A 111 4.26 23.72 -8.48
C LEU A 111 5.19 24.75 -7.81
N ASP A 112 5.19 25.98 -8.30
CA ASP A 112 6.03 27.05 -7.77
C ASP A 112 5.72 27.34 -6.29
N ARG A 113 6.76 27.31 -5.45
CA ARG A 113 6.63 27.51 -4.00
C ARG A 113 6.07 28.88 -3.65
N LYS A 114 6.52 29.95 -4.32
CA LYS A 114 6.09 31.33 -4.02
C LYS A 114 4.61 31.52 -4.37
N ILE A 115 4.15 30.95 -5.48
CA ILE A 115 2.73 30.97 -5.86
C ILE A 115 1.90 30.24 -4.78
N MET A 116 2.30 29.02 -4.42
CA MET A 116 1.54 28.24 -3.43
C MET A 116 1.51 28.90 -2.04
N GLU A 117 2.61 29.50 -1.59
CA GLU A 117 2.64 30.24 -0.32
C GLU A 117 1.77 31.50 -0.35
N ARG A 118 1.73 32.23 -1.47
CA ARG A 118 0.84 33.40 -1.66
C ARG A 118 -0.64 33.00 -1.63
N LEU A 119 -0.99 31.85 -2.17
CA LEU A 119 -2.35 31.30 -2.11
C LEU A 119 -2.72 30.84 -0.69
N ILE A 120 -1.80 30.15 0.00
CA ILE A 120 -2.08 29.56 1.31
C ILE A 120 -2.19 30.63 2.41
N ARG A 121 -1.32 31.66 2.39
CA ARG A 121 -1.24 32.66 3.44
C ARG A 121 -2.59 33.28 3.84
N PRO A 122 -3.43 33.79 2.92
CA PRO A 122 -4.73 34.36 3.30
C PRO A 122 -5.73 33.30 3.82
N LEU A 123 -5.63 32.04 3.36
CA LEU A 123 -6.58 30.98 3.70
C LEU A 123 -6.46 30.51 5.16
N THR A 124 -5.30 30.70 5.78
CA THR A 124 -5.08 30.33 7.19
C THR A 124 -5.82 31.25 8.16
N SER A 125 -6.32 32.42 7.73
CA SER A 125 -6.86 33.48 8.60
C SER A 125 -5.93 33.83 9.77
N GLY A 126 -4.61 33.76 9.53
CA GLY A 126 -3.57 34.00 10.54
C GLY A 126 -3.49 32.91 11.62
N ILE A 127 -4.13 31.76 11.44
CA ILE A 127 -4.02 30.61 12.35
C ILE A 127 -2.89 29.71 11.86
N GLU A 128 -1.83 29.61 12.66
CA GLU A 128 -0.79 28.59 12.48
C GLU A 128 -0.83 27.61 13.67
N PRO A 129 -0.42 26.34 13.48
CA PRO A 129 -0.26 25.40 14.57
C PRO A 129 0.77 25.89 15.59
N ASP A 130 0.45 25.77 16.88
CA ASP A 130 1.38 26.01 17.98
C ASP A 130 2.50 24.96 18.03
N MET A 131 2.21 23.75 17.53
CA MET A 131 3.13 22.63 17.43
C MET A 131 2.83 21.79 16.20
N VAL A 132 3.87 21.34 15.50
CA VAL A 132 3.74 20.39 14.40
C VAL A 132 4.62 19.17 14.69
N PHE A 133 4.03 17.98 14.68
CA PHE A 133 4.76 16.72 14.82
C PHE A 133 4.88 16.04 13.46
N LEU A 134 6.08 16.05 12.88
CA LEU A 134 6.39 15.26 11.70
C LEU A 134 6.65 13.81 12.12
N CYS A 135 5.68 12.93 11.91
CA CYS A 135 5.85 11.49 12.04
C CYS A 135 6.65 10.99 10.83
N ASP A 136 7.98 10.98 10.95
CA ASP A 136 8.88 10.56 9.87
C ASP A 136 9.00 9.03 9.84
N VAL A 137 8.82 8.45 8.66
CA VAL A 137 9.01 7.02 8.43
C VAL A 137 9.56 6.80 7.03
N ASP A 138 10.38 5.78 6.87
CA ASP A 138 10.89 5.34 5.60
C ASP A 138 9.75 4.80 4.70
N ILE A 139 9.96 4.93 3.39
CA ILE A 139 8.95 4.61 2.40
C ILE A 139 8.58 3.13 2.40
N THR A 140 9.51 2.25 2.74
CA THR A 140 9.33 0.80 2.77
C THR A 140 8.44 0.41 3.94
N THR A 141 8.77 0.85 5.15
CA THR A 141 7.96 0.59 6.36
C THR A 141 6.56 1.18 6.22
N SER A 142 6.43 2.40 5.66
CA SER A 142 5.13 3.02 5.42
C SER A 142 4.22 2.17 4.52
N GLN A 143 4.78 1.53 3.49
CA GLN A 143 4.02 0.69 2.57
C GLN A 143 3.56 -0.62 3.21
N VAL A 144 4.44 -1.25 3.99
CA VAL A 144 4.10 -2.46 4.76
C VAL A 144 2.92 -2.16 5.68
N ARG A 145 2.99 -1.06 6.44
CA ARG A 145 1.90 -0.64 7.34
C ARG A 145 0.59 -0.38 6.59
N LYS A 146 0.64 0.25 5.41
CA LYS A 146 -0.57 0.45 4.57
C LYS A 146 -1.15 -0.86 4.04
N LYS A 147 -0.31 -1.81 3.62
CA LYS A 147 -0.78 -3.13 3.16
C LYS A 147 -1.49 -3.89 4.29
N ILE A 148 -0.89 -3.91 5.48
CA ILE A 148 -1.48 -4.50 6.69
C ILE A 148 -2.82 -3.81 7.02
N GLN A 149 -2.84 -2.47 7.05
CA GLN A 149 -4.07 -1.73 7.36
C GLN A 149 -5.19 -2.04 6.38
N LYS A 150 -4.87 -2.12 5.07
CA LYS A 150 -5.87 -2.45 4.05
C LYS A 150 -6.44 -3.86 4.23
N TYR A 151 -5.58 -4.81 4.57
CA TYR A 151 -6.01 -6.18 4.86
C TYR A 151 -6.92 -6.25 6.09
N LEU A 152 -6.51 -5.62 7.21
CA LEU A 152 -7.29 -5.62 8.45
C LEU A 152 -8.62 -4.86 8.35
N LYS A 153 -8.70 -3.84 7.49
CA LYS A 153 -9.95 -3.13 7.19
C LYS A 153 -10.81 -3.84 6.14
N GLU A 154 -10.35 -4.98 5.67
CA GLU A 154 -10.97 -5.76 4.60
C GLU A 154 -11.22 -4.98 3.31
N THR A 155 -10.41 -3.94 3.06
CA THR A 155 -10.55 -3.12 1.85
C THR A 155 -10.05 -3.88 0.63
N ALA A 156 -10.79 -3.79 -0.48
CA ALA A 156 -10.44 -4.47 -1.72
C ALA A 156 -8.95 -4.22 -2.11
N PRO A 157 -8.21 -5.25 -2.56
CA PRO A 157 -6.82 -5.11 -2.99
C PRO A 157 -6.62 -4.00 -4.04
N ASP A 158 -7.63 -3.81 -4.88
CA ASP A 158 -7.67 -2.90 -6.02
C ASP A 158 -8.24 -1.50 -5.69
N ASP A 159 -8.27 -1.12 -4.40
CA ASP A 159 -8.59 0.27 -3.99
C ASP A 159 -7.42 1.22 -4.33
N PHE A 160 -7.51 1.85 -5.51
CA PHE A 160 -6.55 2.85 -5.96
C PHE A 160 -6.97 4.24 -5.46
N GLY A 161 -6.11 4.92 -4.70
CA GLY A 161 -6.23 6.37 -4.51
C GLY A 161 -5.42 7.11 -5.58
N ARG A 162 -5.87 8.29 -6.02
CA ARG A 162 -5.16 9.15 -6.98
C ARG A 162 -3.66 9.33 -6.66
N LYS A 163 -3.31 9.69 -5.41
CA LYS A 163 -1.90 9.80 -4.97
C LYS A 163 -1.14 8.46 -5.02
N GLY A 164 -1.86 7.35 -4.91
CA GLY A 164 -1.31 6.00 -5.05
C GLY A 164 -0.92 5.65 -6.48
N LEU A 165 -1.47 6.34 -7.49
CA LEU A 165 -1.15 6.20 -8.92
C LEU A 165 0.18 6.89 -9.29
N ALA A 166 0.60 7.89 -8.53
CA ALA A 166 1.88 8.58 -8.75
C ALA A 166 3.10 7.81 -8.18
N GLY A 167 2.88 6.67 -7.51
CA GLY A 167 3.95 5.75 -7.14
C GLY A 167 4.82 6.14 -5.94
N ILE A 168 6.01 5.53 -5.88
CA ILE A 168 6.92 5.61 -4.72
C ILE A 168 7.66 6.94 -4.65
N GLU A 169 8.00 7.53 -5.81
CA GLU A 169 8.77 8.75 -5.88
C GLU A 169 7.99 9.96 -5.40
N LEU A 170 6.70 10.05 -5.72
CA LEU A 170 5.84 11.08 -5.14
C LEU A 170 5.92 11.04 -3.62
N ARG A 171 5.84 9.84 -3.01
CA ARG A 171 5.95 9.69 -1.55
C ARG A 171 7.33 10.10 -1.04
N GLN A 172 8.40 9.77 -1.75
CA GLN A 172 9.76 10.16 -1.38
C GLN A 172 9.96 11.68 -1.44
N ARG A 173 9.51 12.33 -2.52
CA ARG A 173 9.56 13.80 -2.65
C ARG A 173 8.75 14.49 -1.57
N VAL A 174 7.54 13.99 -1.28
CA VAL A 174 6.69 14.50 -0.20
C VAL A 174 7.36 14.32 1.17
N ARG A 175 7.96 13.15 1.46
CA ARG A 175 8.73 12.94 2.69
C ARG A 175 9.87 13.95 2.82
N ASN A 176 10.66 14.10 1.77
CA ASN A 176 11.79 15.04 1.74
C ASN A 176 11.31 16.49 1.94
N GLY A 177 10.19 16.87 1.33
CA GLY A 177 9.58 18.17 1.51
C GLY A 177 9.15 18.45 2.95
N PHE A 178 8.54 17.46 3.63
CA PHE A 178 8.24 17.58 5.06
C PHE A 178 9.51 17.73 5.91
N ILE A 179 10.55 16.94 5.65
CA ILE A 179 11.81 17.04 6.39
C ILE A 179 12.46 18.42 6.17
N SER A 180 12.44 18.93 4.93
CA SER A 180 12.93 20.26 4.60
C SER A 180 12.17 21.34 5.37
N LEU A 181 10.84 21.28 5.35
CA LEU A 181 9.99 22.25 6.05
C LEU A 181 10.15 22.18 7.58
N ALA A 182 10.32 20.98 8.14
CA ALA A 182 10.56 20.78 9.57
C ALA A 182 11.90 21.39 10.02
N ARG A 183 12.95 21.28 9.18
CA ARG A 183 14.25 21.91 9.44
C ARG A 183 14.17 23.43 9.36
N GLU A 184 13.46 23.95 8.36
CA GLU A 184 13.21 25.39 8.18
C GLU A 184 12.46 25.96 9.40
N LYS A 185 11.37 25.32 9.81
CA LYS A 185 10.49 25.75 10.93
C LYS A 185 10.77 25.02 12.25
N HIS A 186 12.04 24.73 12.57
CA HIS A 186 12.48 23.92 13.72
C HIS A 186 12.02 24.42 15.10
N ARG A 187 11.56 25.68 15.24
CA ARG A 187 10.99 26.21 16.48
C ARG A 187 9.58 25.68 16.78
N THR A 188 8.82 25.34 15.74
CA THR A 188 7.44 24.86 15.84
C THR A 188 7.32 23.39 15.47
N TRP A 189 8.23 22.89 14.63
CA TRP A 189 8.24 21.52 14.14
C TRP A 189 9.14 20.62 14.97
N THR A 190 8.61 19.46 15.34
CA THR A 190 9.36 18.37 15.96
C THR A 190 9.31 17.15 15.06
N ILE A 191 10.48 16.63 14.67
CA ILE A 191 10.58 15.37 13.94
C ILE A 191 10.51 14.22 14.94
N VAL A 192 9.56 13.31 14.73
CA VAL A 192 9.36 12.08 15.51
C VAL A 192 9.77 10.90 14.62
N PRO A 193 10.99 10.35 14.80
CA PRO A 193 11.43 9.19 14.03
C PRO A 193 10.54 7.99 14.34
N ASN A 194 9.98 7.33 13.32
CA ASN A 194 8.98 6.27 13.49
C ASN A 194 9.29 5.00 12.67
N ASP A 195 10.55 4.79 12.32
CA ASP A 195 11.03 3.59 11.61
C ASP A 195 11.12 2.36 12.52
N CYS A 196 11.70 2.55 13.71
CA CYS A 196 12.04 1.48 14.65
C CYS A 196 11.43 1.65 16.04
N LEU A 197 10.64 2.71 16.26
CA LEU A 197 9.96 2.93 17.53
C LEU A 197 8.63 2.18 17.56
N THR A 198 8.25 1.71 18.75
CA THR A 198 6.85 1.35 19.02
C THR A 198 5.98 2.61 19.03
N LEU A 199 4.67 2.46 18.87
CA LEU A 199 3.74 3.59 18.96
C LEU A 199 3.85 4.27 20.33
N ASP A 200 4.00 3.52 21.42
CA ASP A 200 4.15 4.07 22.77
C ASP A 200 5.44 4.87 22.95
N GLN A 201 6.54 4.41 22.34
CA GLN A 201 7.81 5.16 22.36
C GLN A 201 7.70 6.46 21.56
N ALA A 202 7.10 6.41 20.38
CA ALA A 202 6.85 7.60 19.57
C ALA A 202 5.90 8.58 20.30
N PHE A 203 4.84 8.06 20.91
CA PHE A 203 3.89 8.85 21.70
C PHE A 203 4.55 9.48 22.93
N SER A 204 5.37 8.74 23.68
CA SER A 204 6.10 9.26 24.84
C SER A 204 6.98 10.45 24.48
N ARG A 205 7.58 10.46 23.28
CA ARG A 205 8.36 11.60 22.78
C ARG A 205 7.47 12.81 22.51
N ILE A 206 6.35 12.62 21.82
CA ILE A 206 5.35 13.68 21.57
C ILE A 206 4.88 14.26 22.92
N TRP A 207 4.52 13.39 23.85
CA TRP A 207 4.06 13.76 25.17
C TRP A 207 5.11 14.56 25.96
N ALA A 208 6.39 14.19 25.88
CA ALA A 208 7.46 14.94 26.51
C ALA A 208 7.61 16.37 25.97
N VAL A 209 7.44 16.57 24.65
CA VAL A 209 7.53 17.91 24.03
C VAL A 209 6.35 18.78 24.45
N ILE A 210 5.13 18.23 24.47
CA ILE A 210 3.93 18.91 24.98
C ILE A 210 4.12 19.22 26.47
N GLY A 211 4.66 18.26 27.21
CA GLY A 211 5.17 18.33 28.58
C GLY A 211 5.96 19.61 28.85
N GLN A 212 6.97 19.87 28.04
CA GLN A 212 7.87 21.01 28.22
C GLN A 212 7.20 22.36 27.96
N LYS A 213 6.34 22.44 26.95
CA LYS A 213 5.71 23.70 26.52
C LYS A 213 4.47 24.05 27.36
N TYR A 214 3.72 23.04 27.79
CA TYR A 214 2.41 23.20 28.45
C TYR A 214 2.31 22.53 29.83
N ALA A 215 3.44 22.25 30.49
CA ALA A 215 3.56 21.63 31.83
C ALA A 215 2.49 22.06 32.83
N LYS A 216 2.34 23.38 33.04
CA LYS A 216 1.37 23.96 33.99
C LYS A 216 -0.08 23.59 33.64
N LYS A 217 -0.42 23.62 32.35
CA LYS A 217 -1.78 23.36 31.87
C LYS A 217 -2.16 21.88 31.88
N ILE A 218 -1.19 21.00 31.68
CA ILE A 218 -1.39 19.53 31.66
C ILE A 218 -1.11 18.86 33.03
N GLY A 219 -0.86 19.65 34.07
CA GLY A 219 -0.62 19.18 35.44
C GLY A 219 0.68 18.37 35.60
N LEU A 220 1.72 18.64 34.80
CA LEU A 220 3.02 17.97 34.91
C LEU A 220 4.06 18.89 35.57
N GLN A 221 4.85 18.36 36.51
CA GLN A 221 6.11 19.00 36.91
C GLN A 221 7.05 19.05 35.69
N LYS A 222 7.70 20.20 35.44
CA LYS A 222 8.67 20.35 34.33
C LYS A 222 9.78 19.31 34.48
N ARG A 223 9.83 18.32 33.59
CA ARG A 223 11.03 17.46 33.44
C ARG A 223 12.12 18.23 32.68
N PRO A 224 13.41 18.04 33.03
CA PRO A 224 14.50 18.66 32.29
C PRO A 224 14.47 18.24 30.82
N ALA A 225 14.88 19.15 29.93
CA ALA A 225 14.95 18.88 28.50
C ALA A 225 15.90 17.70 28.23
N PRO A 226 15.58 16.79 27.30
CA PRO A 226 16.58 15.84 26.80
C PRO A 226 17.73 16.66 26.22
N ALA A 227 18.97 16.27 26.56
CA ALA A 227 20.17 17.03 26.21
C ALA A 227 20.22 17.36 24.71
N LYS A 228 20.43 18.65 24.39
CA LYS A 228 20.74 19.10 23.03
C LYS A 228 22.07 18.48 22.61
N GLY A 229 22.07 17.63 21.58
CA GLY A 229 23.32 17.13 21.00
C GLY A 229 23.37 15.65 20.61
N SER A 230 22.31 14.87 20.81
CA SER A 230 22.28 13.54 20.20
C SER A 230 22.00 13.71 18.71
N SER A 231 23.03 13.57 17.86
CA SER A 231 22.82 13.21 16.46
C SER A 231 22.02 11.90 16.48
N TYR A 232 20.71 11.99 16.28
CA TYR A 232 19.82 10.84 16.35
C TYR A 232 19.97 9.98 15.08
N HIS A 233 21.15 9.41 14.88
CA HIS A 233 21.27 8.16 14.16
C HIS A 233 20.58 7.10 15.02
N LEU A 234 19.34 6.77 14.64
CA LEU A 234 18.72 5.52 15.02
C LEU A 234 19.73 4.41 14.67
N ALA A 235 20.38 3.85 15.67
CA ALA A 235 21.10 2.60 15.55
C ALA A 235 20.05 1.51 15.25
N CYS A 236 19.64 1.40 13.99
CA CYS A 236 19.34 0.11 13.41
C CYS A 236 20.61 -0.71 13.65
N VAL A 237 20.57 -1.57 14.67
CA VAL A 237 21.68 -2.42 15.13
C VAL A 237 22.55 -2.78 13.93
N GLU A 238 23.78 -2.29 13.91
CA GLU A 238 24.75 -2.70 12.91
C GLU A 238 25.01 -4.18 13.16
N ARG A 239 24.39 -5.02 12.32
CA ARG A 239 24.57 -6.46 12.36
C ARG A 239 25.74 -6.80 11.44
N GLU A 240 26.61 -7.69 11.91
CA GLU A 240 27.70 -8.23 11.08
C GLU A 240 27.16 -8.76 9.74
N PRO A 241 27.92 -8.60 8.65
CA PRO A 241 27.50 -9.06 7.33
C PRO A 241 27.31 -10.58 7.31
N ALA A 242 26.14 -11.02 6.84
CA ALA A 242 25.82 -12.45 6.72
C ALA A 242 26.70 -13.11 5.65
N LYS A 243 27.55 -14.06 6.07
CA LYS A 243 28.51 -14.74 5.20
C LYS A 243 27.88 -15.84 4.34
N ASN A 244 26.77 -16.43 4.80
CA ASN A 244 26.08 -17.55 4.15
C ASN A 244 24.56 -17.53 4.37
N LEU A 245 23.83 -18.39 3.66
CA LEU A 245 22.36 -18.44 3.72
C LEU A 245 21.81 -18.74 5.12
N LYS A 246 22.47 -19.62 5.89
CA LYS A 246 22.10 -19.91 7.28
C LYS A 246 22.15 -18.65 8.17
N SER A 247 23.18 -17.83 8.00
CA SER A 247 23.29 -16.55 8.71
C SER A 247 22.24 -15.52 8.26
N VAL A 248 21.84 -15.52 6.97
CA VAL A 248 20.74 -14.67 6.47
C VAL A 248 19.41 -15.09 7.08
N THR A 249 19.10 -16.39 7.10
CA THR A 249 17.87 -16.93 7.71
C THR A 249 17.81 -16.61 9.20
N LYS A 250 18.91 -16.80 9.93
CA LYS A 250 19.00 -16.41 11.34
C LYS A 250 18.76 -14.91 11.54
N ALA A 251 19.42 -14.07 10.75
CA ALA A 251 19.27 -12.61 10.82
C ALA A 251 17.84 -12.17 10.49
N PHE A 252 17.17 -12.82 9.54
CA PHE A 252 15.77 -12.56 9.20
C PHE A 252 14.87 -12.77 10.42
N TYR A 253 14.87 -13.97 11.01
CA TYR A 253 14.00 -14.27 12.15
C TYR A 253 14.33 -13.40 13.39
N GLN A 254 15.61 -13.18 13.68
CA GLN A 254 16.03 -12.23 14.73
C GLN A 254 15.62 -10.78 14.44
N SER A 255 15.34 -10.42 13.18
CA SER A 255 14.84 -9.07 12.85
C SER A 255 13.34 -8.89 13.11
N LEU A 256 12.62 -10.00 13.33
CA LEU A 256 11.19 -10.03 13.61
C LEU A 256 10.90 -10.03 15.12
N GLU A 257 11.87 -10.39 15.95
CA GLU A 257 11.78 -10.31 17.41
C GLU A 257 11.44 -8.88 17.87
N GLY A 258 10.49 -8.74 18.80
CA GLY A 258 10.03 -7.45 19.32
C GLY A 258 9.15 -6.62 18.38
N LEU A 259 8.87 -7.10 17.16
CA LEU A 259 7.89 -6.46 16.28
C LEU A 259 6.45 -6.72 16.74
N SER A 260 5.53 -5.85 16.32
CA SER A 260 4.11 -6.08 16.57
C SER A 260 3.60 -7.33 15.84
N PRO A 261 2.56 -8.03 16.36
CA PRO A 261 1.97 -9.20 15.72
C PRO A 261 1.62 -9.00 14.24
N GLN A 262 1.18 -7.79 13.88
CA GLN A 262 0.83 -7.46 12.50
C GLN A 262 2.04 -7.39 11.57
N LEU A 263 3.18 -6.85 12.04
CA LEU A 263 4.40 -6.86 11.25
C LEU A 263 4.94 -8.28 11.10
N ILE A 264 4.91 -9.08 12.17
CA ILE A 264 5.33 -10.49 12.15
C ILE A 264 4.51 -11.26 11.10
N GLY A 265 3.17 -11.19 11.16
CA GLY A 265 2.29 -11.87 10.19
C GLY A 265 2.56 -11.46 8.74
N TYR A 266 2.86 -10.18 8.50
CA TYR A 266 3.25 -9.71 7.17
C TYR A 266 4.58 -10.30 6.69
N PHE A 267 5.61 -10.30 7.53
CA PHE A 267 6.94 -10.80 7.15
C PHE A 267 6.97 -12.32 7.00
N LEU A 268 6.14 -13.07 7.70
CA LEU A 268 6.03 -14.53 7.56
C LEU A 268 5.24 -14.96 6.31
N GLN A 269 4.58 -14.04 5.61
CA GLN A 269 3.76 -14.33 4.44
C GLN A 269 4.49 -15.21 3.41
N GLY A 270 3.92 -16.39 3.14
CA GLY A 270 4.38 -17.33 2.12
C GLY A 270 5.59 -18.20 2.51
N ILE A 271 6.11 -18.07 3.74
CA ILE A 271 7.24 -18.85 4.25
C ILE A 271 6.72 -20.09 5.00
N GLY A 272 7.04 -21.29 4.52
CA GLY A 272 6.55 -22.58 5.01
C GLY A 272 7.50 -23.33 5.96
N SER A 273 8.69 -22.80 6.27
CA SER A 273 9.64 -23.45 7.17
C SER A 273 9.08 -23.65 8.59
N ASP A 274 9.59 -24.65 9.32
CA ASP A 274 9.16 -24.95 10.69
C ASP A 274 9.33 -23.77 11.64
N GLN A 275 10.43 -23.02 11.52
CA GLN A 275 10.66 -21.81 12.32
C GLN A 275 9.58 -20.74 12.08
N ALA A 276 9.09 -20.59 10.84
CA ALA A 276 7.98 -19.69 10.54
C ALA A 276 6.67 -20.17 11.20
N TYR A 277 6.41 -21.49 11.21
CA TYR A 277 5.26 -22.06 11.91
C TYR A 277 5.34 -21.88 13.42
N THR A 278 6.51 -22.09 14.04
CA THR A 278 6.73 -21.80 15.47
C THR A 278 6.42 -20.33 15.79
N MET A 279 6.85 -19.39 14.94
CA MET A 279 6.50 -17.98 15.15
C MET A 279 5.01 -17.69 14.96
N ARG A 280 4.32 -18.38 14.04
CA ARG A 280 2.86 -18.21 13.84
C ARG A 280 2.03 -18.61 15.05
N GLU A 281 2.50 -19.57 15.86
CA GLU A 281 1.78 -19.94 17.09
C GLU A 281 1.61 -18.75 18.06
N THR A 282 2.55 -17.80 18.06
CA THR A 282 2.43 -16.56 18.85
C THR A 282 1.29 -15.66 18.37
N LEU A 283 0.89 -15.78 17.10
CA LEU A 283 -0.17 -14.97 16.48
C LEU A 283 -1.57 -15.55 16.72
N VAL A 284 -1.71 -16.85 17.02
CA VAL A 284 -3.02 -17.52 17.19
C VAL A 284 -3.88 -16.79 18.21
N LYS A 285 -3.28 -16.39 19.35
CA LYS A 285 -3.99 -15.72 20.45
C LYS A 285 -4.03 -14.21 20.32
N THR A 286 -3.07 -13.60 19.62
CA THR A 286 -2.86 -12.14 19.64
C THR A 286 -3.39 -11.44 18.39
N SER A 287 -3.35 -12.10 17.22
CA SER A 287 -3.87 -11.58 15.95
C SER A 287 -4.12 -12.73 14.95
N PRO A 288 -5.21 -13.50 15.13
CA PRO A 288 -5.55 -14.62 14.24
C PRO A 288 -5.77 -14.20 12.78
N GLU A 289 -6.19 -12.96 12.52
CA GLU A 289 -6.33 -12.39 11.19
C GLU A 289 -4.97 -12.30 10.46
N MET A 290 -3.93 -11.89 11.19
CA MET A 290 -2.57 -11.77 10.67
C MET A 290 -1.85 -13.13 10.60
N LEU A 291 -2.24 -14.10 11.42
CA LEU A 291 -1.89 -15.49 11.20
C LEU A 291 -2.41 -15.95 9.83
N LEU A 292 -3.70 -15.76 9.54
CA LEU A 292 -4.31 -16.15 8.27
C LEU A 292 -3.66 -15.43 7.07
N TYR A 293 -3.33 -14.14 7.23
CA TYR A 293 -2.56 -13.40 6.21
C TYR A 293 -1.21 -14.07 5.90
N SER A 294 -0.51 -14.50 6.94
CA SER A 294 0.83 -15.08 6.84
C SER A 294 0.84 -16.44 6.12
N LEU A 295 -0.31 -17.12 6.05
CA LEU A 295 -0.48 -18.41 5.36
C LEU A 295 -0.72 -18.27 3.86
N LYS A 296 -0.86 -17.04 3.34
CA LYS A 296 -1.09 -16.81 1.91
C LYS A 296 -0.01 -17.49 1.06
N ASN A 297 -0.45 -18.20 0.01
CA ASN A 297 0.35 -19.03 -0.89
C ASN A 297 0.94 -20.32 -0.28
N LEU A 298 0.53 -20.71 0.94
CA LEU A 298 0.90 -22.01 1.52
C LEU A 298 -0.22 -23.02 1.28
N VAL A 299 0.15 -24.20 0.77
CA VAL A 299 -0.77 -25.31 0.46
C VAL A 299 -0.41 -26.60 1.20
N ASP A 300 0.51 -26.54 2.16
CA ASP A 300 0.91 -27.70 2.94
C ASP A 300 -0.14 -28.05 4.03
N PRO A 301 -0.12 -29.29 4.56
CA PRO A 301 -1.09 -29.73 5.56
C PRO A 301 -1.16 -28.86 6.83
N LYS A 302 -0.03 -28.26 7.27
CA LYS A 302 -0.03 -27.39 8.45
C LYS A 302 -0.85 -26.13 8.18
N ALA A 303 -0.71 -25.52 7.00
CA ALA A 303 -1.51 -24.36 6.59
C ALA A 303 -3.01 -24.68 6.55
N PHE A 304 -3.41 -25.80 5.95
CA PHE A 304 -4.81 -26.23 5.93
C PHE A 304 -5.35 -26.55 7.32
N GLY A 305 -4.53 -27.08 8.22
CA GLY A 305 -4.87 -27.25 9.63
C GLY A 305 -5.33 -25.96 10.30
N TYR A 306 -4.64 -24.83 10.06
CA TYR A 306 -5.09 -23.52 10.57
C TYR A 306 -6.36 -23.03 9.86
N PHE A 307 -6.47 -23.19 8.55
CA PHE A 307 -7.68 -22.78 7.83
C PHE A 307 -8.91 -23.52 8.36
N HIS A 308 -8.84 -24.83 8.57
CA HIS A 308 -9.95 -25.60 9.14
C HIS A 308 -10.24 -25.23 10.59
N ARG A 309 -9.22 -24.95 11.40
CA ARG A 309 -9.39 -24.50 12.79
C ARG A 309 -10.09 -23.14 12.88
N LEU A 310 -9.80 -22.22 11.95
CA LEU A 310 -10.23 -20.82 12.03
C LEU A 310 -11.39 -20.46 11.10
N LYS A 311 -11.83 -21.34 10.19
CA LYS A 311 -12.91 -21.04 9.22
C LYS A 311 -14.24 -20.66 9.85
N GLU A 312 -14.53 -21.17 11.04
CA GLU A 312 -15.79 -20.88 11.75
C GLU A 312 -15.76 -19.49 12.38
N ALA A 313 -14.66 -19.13 13.06
CA ALA A 313 -14.51 -17.84 13.73
C ALA A 313 -14.11 -16.70 12.78
N PHE A 314 -13.33 -16.99 11.73
CA PHE A 314 -12.78 -16.01 10.79
C PHE A 314 -13.01 -16.39 9.31
N PRO A 315 -14.26 -16.70 8.89
CA PRO A 315 -14.56 -17.20 7.54
C PRO A 315 -14.05 -16.27 6.43
N ARG A 316 -14.18 -14.95 6.65
CA ARG A 316 -13.76 -13.91 5.69
C ARG A 316 -12.26 -13.93 5.45
N HIS A 317 -11.46 -13.99 6.51
CA HIS A 317 -10.00 -14.02 6.44
C HIS A 317 -9.49 -15.33 5.83
N VAL A 318 -10.15 -16.46 6.13
CA VAL A 318 -9.85 -17.74 5.47
C VAL A 318 -10.14 -17.66 3.97
N ALA A 319 -11.30 -17.16 3.56
CA ALA A 319 -11.65 -16.97 2.16
C ALA A 319 -10.67 -16.04 1.43
N TRP A 320 -10.26 -14.94 2.07
CA TRP A 320 -9.24 -14.04 1.53
C TRP A 320 -7.91 -14.76 1.31
N ALA A 321 -7.46 -15.57 2.27
CA ALA A 321 -6.20 -16.30 2.16
C ALA A 321 -6.17 -17.28 0.97
N GLN A 322 -7.34 -17.71 0.47
CA GLN A 322 -7.48 -18.54 -0.73
C GLN A 322 -7.27 -17.77 -2.06
N HIS A 323 -7.18 -16.44 -2.03
CA HIS A 323 -6.99 -15.63 -3.24
C HIS A 323 -5.58 -15.82 -3.83
N ASN A 324 -5.52 -16.17 -5.12
CA ASN A 324 -4.32 -16.60 -5.86
C ASN A 324 -3.65 -17.87 -5.27
N LEU A 325 -4.35 -18.62 -4.42
CA LEU A 325 -3.88 -19.91 -3.95
C LEU A 325 -4.03 -20.96 -5.06
N ILE A 326 -3.01 -21.79 -5.24
CA ILE A 326 -3.06 -22.94 -6.15
C ILE A 326 -4.29 -23.79 -5.82
N VAL A 327 -5.00 -24.23 -6.85
CA VAL A 327 -6.19 -25.06 -6.70
C VAL A 327 -5.78 -26.48 -6.35
N THR A 328 -5.97 -26.84 -5.08
CA THR A 328 -5.96 -28.23 -4.57
C THR A 328 -7.39 -28.68 -4.25
N LYS A 329 -7.61 -29.98 -4.06
CA LYS A 329 -8.92 -30.54 -3.63
C LYS A 329 -9.39 -29.89 -2.33
N GLU A 330 -8.48 -29.68 -1.39
CA GLU A 330 -8.69 -29.05 -0.10
C GLU A 330 -9.07 -27.57 -0.25
N SER A 331 -8.37 -26.83 -1.11
CA SER A 331 -8.71 -25.43 -1.39
C SER A 331 -10.08 -25.27 -2.07
N GLN A 332 -10.45 -26.22 -2.94
CA GLN A 332 -11.77 -26.24 -3.58
C GLN A 332 -12.86 -26.50 -2.53
N LYS A 333 -12.69 -27.55 -1.73
CA LYS A 333 -13.63 -27.90 -0.65
C LYS A 333 -13.83 -26.73 0.32
N LEU A 334 -12.74 -26.09 0.73
CA LEU A 334 -12.79 -24.96 1.65
C LEU A 334 -13.56 -23.76 1.05
N ARG A 335 -13.40 -23.46 -0.25
CA ARG A 335 -14.19 -22.42 -0.94
C ARG A 335 -15.68 -22.78 -0.97
N GLN A 336 -16.03 -24.03 -1.25
CA GLN A 336 -17.42 -24.49 -1.26
C GLN A 336 -18.07 -24.38 0.13
N GLU A 337 -17.36 -24.80 1.19
CA GLU A 337 -17.83 -24.70 2.58
C GLU A 337 -18.02 -23.25 3.04
N LEU A 338 -17.15 -22.34 2.61
CA LEU A 338 -17.19 -20.92 3.00
C LEU A 338 -18.21 -20.10 2.21
N PHE A 339 -18.71 -20.59 1.07
CA PHE A 339 -19.52 -19.79 0.15
C PHE A 339 -20.77 -19.22 0.81
N ASN A 340 -21.45 -20.00 1.67
CA ASN A 340 -22.67 -19.53 2.32
C ASN A 340 -22.40 -18.47 3.41
N LYS A 341 -21.15 -18.32 3.87
CA LYS A 341 -20.77 -17.37 4.93
C LYS A 341 -20.16 -16.08 4.39
N THR A 342 -19.44 -16.16 3.28
CA THR A 342 -18.72 -15.02 2.66
C THR A 342 -18.64 -15.21 1.14
N PRO A 343 -19.80 -15.24 0.45
CA PRO A 343 -19.86 -15.50 -0.99
C PRO A 343 -19.00 -14.51 -1.78
N GLU A 344 -18.97 -13.24 -1.38
CA GLU A 344 -18.22 -12.17 -2.04
C GLU A 344 -16.70 -12.43 -2.08
N LEU A 345 -16.11 -12.88 -0.98
CA LEU A 345 -14.68 -13.19 -0.93
C LEU A 345 -14.35 -14.53 -1.57
N VAL A 346 -15.25 -15.52 -1.44
CA VAL A 346 -15.11 -16.79 -2.14
C VAL A 346 -15.09 -16.57 -3.65
N ILE A 347 -16.05 -15.82 -4.21
CA ILE A 347 -16.10 -15.51 -5.64
C ILE A 347 -14.83 -14.77 -6.09
N ARG A 348 -14.36 -13.78 -5.32
CA ARG A 348 -13.09 -13.09 -5.63
C ARG A 348 -11.88 -14.03 -5.60
N SER A 349 -11.91 -15.08 -4.78
CA SER A 349 -10.85 -16.09 -4.76
C SER A 349 -10.82 -16.98 -6.01
N LEU A 350 -11.89 -16.95 -6.84
CA LEU A 350 -11.99 -17.72 -8.09
C LEU A 350 -11.28 -17.07 -9.28
N LYS A 351 -10.67 -15.89 -9.10
CA LYS A 351 -9.97 -15.17 -10.18
C LYS A 351 -8.96 -16.09 -10.89
N GLY A 352 -9.08 -16.20 -12.22
CA GLY A 352 -8.25 -17.06 -13.06
C GLY A 352 -8.55 -18.57 -12.98
N ILE A 353 -9.58 -18.99 -12.24
CA ILE A 353 -10.00 -20.39 -12.16
C ILE A 353 -11.14 -20.65 -13.15
N ASP A 354 -10.82 -21.37 -14.21
CA ASP A 354 -11.74 -21.78 -15.28
C ASP A 354 -12.10 -23.27 -15.14
N GLN A 355 -12.90 -23.59 -14.12
CA GLN A 355 -13.36 -24.96 -13.82
C GLN A 355 -14.87 -24.94 -13.54
N SER A 356 -15.58 -26.02 -13.87
CA SER A 356 -17.05 -26.08 -13.80
C SER A 356 -17.60 -25.74 -12.42
N TRP A 357 -16.99 -26.24 -11.34
CA TRP A 357 -17.40 -25.91 -9.97
C TRP A 357 -17.22 -24.43 -9.62
N ALA A 358 -16.21 -23.76 -10.19
CA ALA A 358 -15.97 -22.34 -9.98
C ALA A 358 -17.03 -21.51 -10.71
N HIS A 359 -17.41 -21.92 -11.93
CA HIS A 359 -18.52 -21.31 -12.67
C HIS A 359 -19.86 -21.47 -11.94
N GLU A 360 -20.12 -22.62 -11.32
CA GLU A 360 -21.31 -22.83 -10.50
C GLU A 360 -21.37 -21.83 -9.33
N LEU A 361 -20.26 -21.63 -8.61
CA LEU A 361 -20.21 -20.64 -7.52
C LEU A 361 -20.40 -19.19 -8.04
N ARG A 362 -19.89 -18.86 -9.23
CA ARG A 362 -20.15 -17.56 -9.87
C ARG A 362 -21.62 -17.37 -10.19
N LEU A 363 -22.27 -18.39 -10.75
CA LEU A 363 -23.70 -18.36 -11.07
C LEU A 363 -24.56 -18.19 -9.82
N ARG A 364 -24.24 -18.91 -8.73
CA ARG A 364 -24.91 -18.76 -7.43
C ARG A 364 -24.79 -17.35 -6.86
N GLY A 365 -23.66 -16.67 -7.13
CA GLY A 365 -23.40 -15.31 -6.68
C GLY A 365 -23.87 -14.20 -7.63
N LEU A 366 -24.44 -14.56 -8.79
CA LEU A 366 -24.63 -13.62 -9.90
C LEU A 366 -25.51 -12.42 -9.55
N ASP A 367 -26.64 -12.68 -8.88
CA ASP A 367 -27.63 -11.64 -8.61
C ASP A 367 -27.26 -10.80 -7.37
N ASN A 368 -26.60 -11.42 -6.38
CA ASN A 368 -26.24 -10.76 -5.11
C ASN A 368 -24.84 -10.13 -5.10
N HIS A 369 -23.90 -10.67 -5.88
CA HIS A 369 -22.49 -10.24 -5.94
C HIS A 369 -21.97 -10.06 -7.38
N PRO A 370 -22.66 -9.29 -8.24
CA PRO A 370 -22.32 -9.18 -9.66
C PRO A 370 -20.93 -8.57 -9.92
N GLN A 371 -20.46 -7.65 -9.06
CA GLN A 371 -19.14 -7.05 -9.22
C GLN A 371 -18.02 -8.07 -8.96
N GLU A 372 -18.17 -8.86 -7.91
CA GLU A 372 -17.26 -9.95 -7.56
C GLU A 372 -17.21 -10.99 -8.67
N VAL A 373 -18.37 -11.34 -9.24
CA VAL A 373 -18.45 -12.26 -10.38
C VAL A 373 -17.64 -11.72 -11.54
N LEU A 374 -17.87 -10.47 -11.96
CA LEU A 374 -17.08 -9.84 -13.03
C LEU A 374 -15.57 -9.86 -12.75
N ILE A 375 -15.16 -9.42 -11.55
CA ILE A 375 -13.73 -9.39 -11.17
C ILE A 375 -13.12 -10.80 -11.22
N SER A 376 -13.88 -11.83 -10.84
CA SER A 376 -13.43 -13.23 -10.85
C SER A 376 -13.26 -13.83 -12.25
N LEU A 377 -13.81 -13.19 -13.29
CA LEU A 377 -13.70 -13.62 -14.69
C LEU A 377 -12.42 -13.11 -15.37
N ALA A 378 -11.65 -12.23 -14.72
CA ALA A 378 -10.41 -11.70 -15.28
C ALA A 378 -9.46 -12.84 -15.71
N GLY A 379 -9.04 -12.81 -16.99
CA GLY A 379 -8.21 -13.85 -17.62
C GLY A 379 -8.97 -15.05 -18.20
N ILE A 380 -10.30 -15.11 -18.11
CA ILE A 380 -11.12 -16.21 -18.63
C ILE A 380 -11.88 -15.75 -19.89
N GLN A 381 -11.67 -16.43 -21.02
CA GLN A 381 -12.22 -16.03 -22.33
C GLN A 381 -13.28 -16.99 -22.89
N THR A 382 -13.76 -17.96 -22.10
CA THR A 382 -14.79 -18.91 -22.53
C THR A 382 -16.14 -18.24 -22.82
N ASP A 383 -16.97 -18.86 -23.67
CA ASP A 383 -18.30 -18.36 -24.02
C ASP A 383 -19.18 -18.12 -22.79
N THR A 384 -19.11 -19.02 -21.80
CA THR A 384 -19.79 -18.85 -20.51
C THR A 384 -19.38 -17.54 -19.82
N ALA A 385 -18.08 -17.23 -19.79
CA ALA A 385 -17.57 -15.99 -19.21
C ALA A 385 -18.00 -14.76 -20.03
N ALA A 386 -17.98 -14.85 -21.36
CA ALA A 386 -18.47 -13.79 -22.25
C ALA A 386 -19.97 -13.50 -22.04
N GLY A 387 -20.79 -14.56 -21.90
CA GLY A 387 -22.22 -14.44 -21.58
C GLY A 387 -22.48 -13.74 -20.25
N LEU A 388 -21.71 -14.08 -19.21
CA LEU A 388 -21.79 -13.41 -17.90
C LEU A 388 -21.41 -11.93 -17.97
N ARG A 389 -20.34 -11.58 -18.71
CA ARG A 389 -19.94 -10.18 -18.93
C ARG A 389 -21.05 -9.40 -19.62
N SER A 390 -21.62 -9.97 -20.68
CA SER A 390 -22.70 -9.34 -21.45
C SER A 390 -23.93 -9.10 -20.58
N ARG A 391 -24.35 -10.08 -19.78
CA ARG A 391 -25.49 -9.94 -18.84
C ARG A 391 -25.26 -8.86 -17.78
N LEU A 392 -24.01 -8.63 -17.38
CA LEU A 392 -23.62 -7.67 -16.35
C LEU A 392 -23.05 -6.36 -16.89
N ALA A 393 -23.14 -6.09 -18.20
CA ALA A 393 -22.60 -4.90 -18.87
C ALA A 393 -23.38 -3.60 -18.56
N LYS A 394 -23.52 -3.28 -17.27
CA LYS A 394 -24.28 -2.13 -16.74
C LYS A 394 -23.33 -1.07 -16.20
N LYS A 395 -23.68 0.21 -16.37
CA LYS A 395 -22.85 1.36 -15.91
C LYS A 395 -22.46 1.28 -14.43
N LYS A 396 -23.36 0.82 -13.56
CA LYS A 396 -23.09 0.63 -12.11
C LYS A 396 -22.01 -0.42 -11.80
N TYR A 397 -21.60 -1.22 -12.79
CA TYR A 397 -20.57 -2.25 -12.66
C TYR A 397 -19.36 -2.01 -13.57
N ALA A 398 -19.21 -0.80 -14.14
CA ALA A 398 -18.18 -0.49 -15.14
C ALA A 398 -16.76 -0.85 -14.68
N ASP A 399 -16.37 -0.47 -13.46
CA ASP A 399 -15.03 -0.78 -12.93
C ASP A 399 -14.75 -2.29 -12.86
N ALA A 400 -15.74 -3.08 -12.43
CA ALA A 400 -15.63 -4.53 -12.33
C ALA A 400 -15.63 -5.19 -13.72
N LEU A 401 -16.46 -4.68 -14.64
CA LEU A 401 -16.52 -5.14 -16.02
C LEU A 401 -15.18 -4.91 -16.71
N LEU A 402 -14.63 -3.70 -16.64
CA LEU A 402 -13.34 -3.35 -17.24
C LEU A 402 -12.20 -4.20 -16.68
N GLN A 403 -12.18 -4.48 -15.38
CA GLN A 403 -11.21 -5.41 -14.78
C GLN A 403 -11.34 -6.83 -15.34
N SER A 404 -12.56 -7.29 -15.63
CA SER A 404 -12.81 -8.61 -16.21
C SER A 404 -12.29 -8.73 -17.65
N LEU A 405 -12.08 -7.60 -18.34
CA LEU A 405 -11.63 -7.51 -19.74
C LEU A 405 -10.10 -7.44 -19.88
N ALA A 406 -9.36 -7.60 -18.78
CA ALA A 406 -7.90 -7.67 -18.81
C ALA A 406 -7.41 -8.73 -19.80
N GLY A 407 -6.68 -8.31 -20.83
CA GLY A 407 -6.09 -9.18 -21.85
C GLY A 407 -7.07 -9.71 -22.91
N ILE A 408 -8.29 -9.17 -22.97
CA ILE A 408 -9.31 -9.60 -23.95
C ILE A 408 -9.32 -8.65 -25.14
N ASP A 409 -9.07 -9.20 -26.34
CA ASP A 409 -9.01 -8.45 -27.60
C ASP A 409 -10.20 -8.82 -28.49
N THR A 410 -11.39 -8.36 -28.11
CA THR A 410 -12.64 -8.57 -28.86
C THR A 410 -13.35 -7.25 -29.09
N GLU A 411 -14.22 -7.19 -30.10
CA GLU A 411 -15.05 -6.02 -30.40
C GLU A 411 -15.83 -5.55 -29.16
N PHE A 412 -16.55 -6.47 -28.49
CA PHE A 412 -17.23 -6.18 -27.23
C PHE A 412 -16.31 -5.55 -26.17
N ALA A 413 -15.06 -6.02 -26.04
CA ALA A 413 -14.12 -5.48 -25.06
C ALA A 413 -13.71 -4.04 -25.42
N TRP A 414 -13.51 -3.75 -26.70
CA TRP A 414 -13.19 -2.42 -27.20
C TRP A 414 -14.37 -1.45 -27.07
N ASP A 415 -15.60 -1.88 -27.40
CA ASP A 415 -16.82 -1.10 -27.19
C ASP A 415 -16.97 -0.67 -25.73
N MET A 416 -16.71 -1.58 -24.79
CA MET A 416 -16.79 -1.26 -23.36
C MET A 416 -15.67 -0.30 -22.93
N ARG A 417 -14.46 -0.43 -23.48
CA ARG A 417 -13.34 0.50 -23.19
C ARG A 417 -13.65 1.90 -23.69
N GLU A 418 -14.14 2.03 -24.92
CA GLU A 418 -14.52 3.30 -25.53
C GLU A 418 -15.68 3.96 -24.75
N LYS A 419 -16.75 3.19 -24.50
CA LYS A 419 -17.92 3.64 -23.74
C LYS A 419 -17.58 4.23 -22.36
N PHE A 420 -16.56 3.71 -21.69
CA PHE A 420 -16.19 4.11 -20.34
C PHE A 420 -14.90 4.92 -20.23
N GLN A 421 -14.28 5.32 -21.35
CA GLN A 421 -12.99 6.01 -21.35
C GLN A 421 -12.97 7.29 -20.51
N ASP A 422 -14.04 8.09 -20.55
CA ASP A 422 -14.08 9.40 -19.89
C ASP A 422 -14.47 9.32 -18.41
N THR A 423 -15.20 8.27 -18.04
CA THR A 423 -15.80 8.12 -16.70
C THR A 423 -15.04 7.13 -15.81
N HIS A 424 -14.36 6.16 -16.42
CA HIS A 424 -13.63 5.08 -15.76
C HIS A 424 -12.23 4.88 -16.37
N ALA A 425 -11.58 5.98 -16.76
CA ALA A 425 -10.29 6.01 -17.46
C ALA A 425 -9.20 5.11 -16.84
N LEU A 426 -9.13 5.05 -15.50
CA LEU A 426 -8.16 4.16 -14.84
C LEU A 426 -8.42 2.70 -15.17
N PHE A 427 -9.66 2.24 -15.07
CA PHE A 427 -10.00 0.85 -15.29
C PHE A 427 -9.94 0.48 -16.76
N VAL A 428 -10.19 1.42 -17.67
CA VAL A 428 -9.89 1.25 -19.10
C VAL A 428 -8.41 0.95 -19.29
N LEU A 429 -7.50 1.76 -18.74
CA LEU A 429 -6.06 1.50 -18.81
C LEU A 429 -5.65 0.17 -18.19
N LEU A 430 -6.20 -0.19 -17.03
CA LEU A 430 -5.90 -1.47 -16.38
C LEU A 430 -6.42 -2.67 -17.20
N SER A 431 -7.52 -2.51 -17.95
CA SER A 431 -8.07 -3.55 -18.83
C SER A 431 -7.16 -3.86 -20.03
N LEU A 432 -6.21 -2.98 -20.36
CA LEU A 432 -5.23 -3.21 -21.44
C LEU A 432 -4.12 -4.18 -21.04
N THR A 433 -4.13 -4.71 -19.81
CA THR A 433 -3.11 -5.65 -19.31
C THR A 433 -2.87 -6.79 -20.29
N GLY A 434 -1.64 -6.93 -20.80
CA GLY A 434 -1.24 -7.98 -21.73
C GLY A 434 -1.52 -7.71 -23.22
N LEU A 435 -2.28 -6.67 -23.57
CA LEU A 435 -2.58 -6.36 -24.98
C LEU A 435 -1.40 -5.64 -25.66
N GLN A 436 -1.00 -6.10 -26.84
CA GLN A 436 0.11 -5.55 -27.64
C GLN A 436 -0.39 -4.91 -28.95
N THR A 437 -1.67 -4.52 -29.01
CA THR A 437 -2.27 -3.90 -30.19
C THR A 437 -1.94 -2.42 -30.28
N GLU A 438 -1.92 -1.88 -31.50
CA GLU A 438 -1.66 -0.46 -31.75
C GLU A 438 -2.59 0.46 -30.93
N ALA A 439 -3.88 0.13 -30.89
CA ALA A 439 -4.88 0.84 -30.09
C ALA A 439 -4.54 0.84 -28.58
N ALA A 440 -4.06 -0.29 -28.04
CA ALA A 440 -3.64 -0.37 -26.65
C ALA A 440 -2.39 0.47 -26.37
N HIS A 441 -1.41 0.47 -27.28
CA HIS A 441 -0.23 1.33 -27.16
C HIS A 441 -0.57 2.82 -27.24
N ALA A 442 -1.48 3.22 -28.15
CA ALA A 442 -1.93 4.60 -28.27
C ALA A 442 -2.55 5.12 -26.95
N GLN A 443 -3.44 4.35 -26.35
CA GLN A 443 -4.07 4.66 -25.05
C GLN A 443 -3.02 4.81 -23.92
N ARG A 444 -2.02 3.92 -23.88
CA ARG A 444 -0.91 4.00 -22.91
C ARG A 444 -0.06 5.26 -23.12
N LYS A 445 0.29 5.59 -24.37
CA LYS A 445 1.09 6.78 -24.73
C LYS A 445 0.38 8.08 -24.29
N GLN A 446 -0.93 8.17 -24.51
CA GLN A 446 -1.73 9.33 -24.07
C GLN A 446 -1.73 9.51 -22.54
N SER A 447 -1.69 8.40 -21.80
CA SER A 447 -1.89 8.38 -20.35
C SER A 447 -0.60 8.37 -19.53
N ILE A 448 0.56 8.07 -20.12
CA ILE A 448 1.82 7.82 -19.39
C ILE A 448 2.25 8.97 -18.48
N LYS A 449 2.06 10.23 -18.92
CA LYS A 449 2.42 11.42 -18.12
C LYS A 449 1.52 11.59 -16.88
N LYS A 450 0.25 11.14 -16.96
CA LYS A 450 -0.76 11.36 -15.91
C LYS A 450 -0.90 10.15 -14.97
N ALA A 451 -0.75 8.94 -15.51
CA ALA A 451 -0.99 7.69 -14.81
C ALA A 451 0.12 6.63 -15.07
N PRO A 452 1.41 6.96 -14.81
CA PRO A 452 2.53 6.06 -15.13
C PRO A 452 2.43 4.70 -14.44
N LYS A 453 1.86 4.64 -13.23
CA LYS A 453 1.58 3.37 -12.55
C LYS A 453 0.56 2.49 -13.26
N ALA A 454 -0.53 3.08 -13.74
CA ALA A 454 -1.58 2.33 -14.43
C ALA A 454 -1.04 1.82 -15.78
N VAL A 455 -0.29 2.67 -16.49
CA VAL A 455 0.42 2.29 -17.72
C VAL A 455 1.40 1.15 -17.46
N ALA A 456 2.31 1.30 -16.49
CA ALA A 456 3.25 0.24 -16.11
C ALA A 456 2.53 -1.07 -15.74
N TRP A 457 1.42 -1.00 -15.00
CA TRP A 457 0.62 -2.18 -14.68
C TRP A 457 0.03 -2.85 -15.92
N SER A 458 -0.49 -2.06 -16.86
CA SER A 458 -1.07 -2.56 -18.12
C SER A 458 -0.04 -3.20 -19.06
N LEU A 459 1.25 -2.99 -18.82
CA LEU A 459 2.35 -3.58 -19.60
C LEU A 459 2.77 -4.96 -19.10
N LYS A 460 2.15 -5.50 -18.05
CA LYS A 460 2.41 -6.88 -17.62
C LYS A 460 2.12 -7.85 -18.77
N PHE A 461 2.99 -8.84 -18.94
CA PHE A 461 2.93 -9.86 -19.99
C PHE A 461 3.17 -9.36 -21.42
N CYS A 462 3.45 -8.07 -21.63
CA CYS A 462 3.83 -7.54 -22.94
C CYS A 462 5.36 -7.63 -23.12
N ASP A 463 5.79 -8.02 -24.32
CA ASP A 463 7.18 -8.24 -24.72
C ASP A 463 7.42 -7.79 -26.18
N ASP A 464 6.93 -6.60 -26.51
CA ASP A 464 7.10 -5.95 -27.81
C ASP A 464 7.92 -4.63 -27.68
N PRO A 465 8.51 -4.12 -28.78
CA PRO A 465 9.33 -2.92 -28.75
C PRO A 465 8.64 -1.68 -28.16
N GLU A 466 7.35 -1.49 -28.43
CA GLU A 466 6.56 -0.35 -27.94
C GLU A 466 6.31 -0.45 -26.43
N SER A 467 6.04 -1.66 -25.93
CA SER A 467 5.95 -1.92 -24.49
C SER A 467 7.26 -1.62 -23.77
N TRP A 468 8.41 -2.02 -24.33
CA TRP A 468 9.71 -1.70 -23.75
C TRP A 468 10.00 -0.20 -23.77
N ALA A 469 9.66 0.50 -24.85
CA ALA A 469 9.77 1.96 -24.91
C ALA A 469 8.92 2.64 -23.82
N LEU A 470 7.67 2.22 -23.63
CA LEU A 470 6.79 2.72 -22.58
C LEU A 470 7.31 2.42 -21.17
N ARG A 471 7.89 1.24 -20.92
CA ARG A 471 8.52 0.93 -19.64
C ARG A 471 9.70 1.85 -19.37
N ASN A 472 10.54 2.11 -20.38
CA ASN A 472 11.68 3.02 -20.25
C ASN A 472 11.24 4.47 -19.98
N GLN A 473 10.21 4.95 -20.65
CA GLN A 473 9.62 6.28 -20.37
C GLN A 473 9.06 6.38 -18.95
N CYS A 474 8.56 5.27 -18.38
CA CYS A 474 8.09 5.24 -16.99
C CYS A 474 9.24 5.33 -15.97
N LEU A 475 10.49 4.97 -16.31
CA LEU A 475 11.56 4.77 -15.33
C LEU A 475 11.86 6.01 -14.50
N ASP A 476 11.87 7.18 -15.13
CA ASP A 476 12.28 8.43 -14.49
C ASP A 476 11.20 8.99 -13.55
N ALA A 477 9.96 8.50 -13.65
CA ALA A 477 8.83 8.93 -12.82
C ALA A 477 8.26 7.81 -11.93
N TYR A 478 8.58 6.54 -12.24
CA TYR A 478 7.97 5.36 -11.65
C TYR A 478 8.91 4.13 -11.64
N PRO A 479 9.85 4.05 -10.68
CA PRO A 479 10.73 2.89 -10.47
C PRO A 479 10.00 1.57 -10.20
N GLN A 480 8.73 1.66 -9.81
CA GLN A 480 7.85 0.50 -9.64
C GLN A 480 7.39 -0.09 -10.98
N VAL A 481 7.84 0.42 -12.14
CA VAL A 481 7.71 -0.26 -13.43
C VAL A 481 8.26 -1.69 -13.38
N LEU A 482 9.16 -1.97 -12.44
CA LEU A 482 9.61 -3.31 -12.06
C LEU A 482 8.46 -4.30 -11.77
N ASP A 483 7.29 -3.86 -11.29
CA ASP A 483 6.12 -4.73 -11.09
C ASP A 483 5.60 -5.33 -12.40
N SER A 484 5.87 -4.69 -13.54
CA SER A 484 5.52 -5.19 -14.88
C SER A 484 6.47 -6.27 -15.39
N LEU A 485 7.67 -6.36 -14.81
CA LEU A 485 8.73 -7.31 -15.22
C LEU A 485 8.65 -8.64 -14.47
N LYS A 486 7.66 -8.82 -13.58
CA LYS A 486 7.53 -10.05 -12.80
C LYS A 486 7.42 -11.24 -13.74
N HIS A 487 8.29 -12.22 -13.53
CA HIS A 487 8.40 -13.45 -14.33
C HIS A 487 9.02 -13.29 -15.73
N MET A 488 9.56 -12.13 -16.08
CA MET A 488 10.29 -11.94 -17.35
C MET A 488 11.79 -12.14 -17.16
N ALA A 489 12.38 -13.01 -17.97
CA ALA A 489 13.82 -13.31 -17.98
C ALA A 489 14.42 -13.03 -19.37
N CYS A 490 14.48 -11.75 -19.74
CA CYS A 490 15.04 -11.27 -21.00
C CYS A 490 16.05 -10.12 -20.76
N PRO A 491 16.94 -9.85 -21.73
CA PRO A 491 17.97 -8.80 -21.61
C PRO A 491 17.41 -7.41 -21.26
N GLU A 492 16.27 -7.04 -21.83
CA GLU A 492 15.60 -5.76 -21.62
C GLU A 492 15.11 -5.62 -20.17
N ALA A 493 14.56 -6.70 -19.61
CA ALA A 493 14.17 -6.73 -18.20
C ALA A 493 15.39 -6.54 -17.28
N ASP A 494 16.50 -7.22 -17.59
CA ASP A 494 17.72 -7.18 -16.79
C ASP A 494 18.45 -5.83 -16.90
N ALA A 495 18.34 -5.14 -18.02
CA ALA A 495 18.81 -3.76 -18.18
C ALA A 495 18.07 -2.80 -17.22
N ILE A 496 16.73 -2.88 -17.18
CA ILE A 496 15.93 -2.06 -16.26
C ILE A 496 16.24 -2.38 -14.80
N ARG A 497 16.31 -3.68 -14.45
CA ARG A 497 16.71 -4.12 -13.11
C ARG A 497 18.09 -3.57 -12.72
N SER A 498 19.03 -3.52 -13.67
CA SER A 498 20.42 -3.08 -13.43
C SER A 498 20.45 -1.61 -13.07
N ARG A 499 19.72 -0.81 -13.83
CA ARG A 499 19.59 0.63 -13.64
C ARG A 499 18.98 0.97 -12.27
N LEU A 500 17.96 0.22 -11.84
CA LEU A 500 17.23 0.52 -10.60
C LEU A 500 17.81 -0.11 -9.34
N PHE A 501 18.73 -1.08 -9.46
CA PHE A 501 19.24 -1.85 -8.33
C PHE A 501 19.92 -1.00 -7.25
N GLY A 502 20.69 0.02 -7.63
CA GLY A 502 21.39 0.88 -6.68
C GLY A 502 20.45 1.64 -5.74
N ASN A 503 19.29 2.07 -6.26
CA ASN A 503 18.32 2.88 -5.50
C ASN A 503 17.19 2.03 -4.89
N PHE A 504 16.83 0.90 -5.53
CA PHE A 504 15.65 0.10 -5.19
C PHE A 504 15.92 -1.42 -5.15
N PRO A 505 16.92 -1.90 -4.38
CA PRO A 505 17.34 -3.30 -4.41
C PRO A 505 16.21 -4.29 -4.05
N SER A 506 15.35 -3.94 -3.09
CA SER A 506 14.22 -4.81 -2.71
C SER A 506 13.15 -4.93 -3.79
N LEU A 507 12.86 -3.85 -4.52
CA LEU A 507 11.90 -3.88 -5.64
C LEU A 507 12.47 -4.69 -6.81
N VAL A 508 13.78 -4.56 -7.08
CA VAL A 508 14.45 -5.35 -8.11
C VAL A 508 14.36 -6.83 -7.78
N LEU A 509 14.65 -7.24 -6.55
CA LEU A 509 14.47 -8.64 -6.15
C LEU A 509 13.00 -9.08 -6.27
N ASP A 510 12.03 -8.29 -5.82
CA ASP A 510 10.61 -8.65 -5.97
C ASP A 510 10.20 -8.83 -7.45
N SER A 511 10.80 -8.04 -8.35
CA SER A 511 10.52 -8.10 -9.81
C SER A 511 11.00 -9.36 -10.52
N MET A 512 11.92 -10.12 -9.92
CA MET A 512 12.45 -11.32 -10.58
C MET A 512 11.48 -12.51 -10.51
N GLY A 513 10.49 -12.45 -9.61
CA GLY A 513 9.50 -13.52 -9.43
C GLY A 513 10.12 -14.88 -9.11
N ILE A 514 9.46 -15.95 -9.54
CA ILE A 514 9.86 -17.35 -9.33
C ILE A 514 10.93 -17.79 -10.34
N VAL A 515 11.02 -17.15 -11.51
CA VAL A 515 11.87 -17.58 -12.63
C VAL A 515 13.36 -17.59 -12.27
N TYR A 516 13.81 -16.66 -11.43
CA TYR A 516 15.20 -16.63 -10.94
C TYR A 516 15.44 -17.47 -9.66
N ASN A 517 14.48 -18.29 -9.21
CA ASN A 517 14.69 -19.23 -8.09
C ASN A 517 15.66 -20.38 -8.44
N ALA A 518 16.03 -20.52 -9.71
CA ALA A 518 16.98 -21.54 -10.17
C ALA A 518 18.43 -21.29 -9.72
N PHE A 519 18.79 -20.06 -9.32
CA PHE A 519 20.16 -19.73 -8.89
C PHE A 519 20.28 -19.75 -7.35
N THR A 520 21.30 -20.46 -6.83
CA THR A 520 21.65 -20.44 -5.40
C THR A 520 22.00 -19.02 -4.94
N TYR A 521 21.88 -18.73 -3.62
CA TYR A 521 22.36 -17.49 -2.98
C TYR A 521 23.79 -17.09 -3.41
N GLU A 522 24.62 -18.08 -3.76
CA GLU A 522 26.01 -17.89 -4.19
C GLU A 522 26.16 -17.64 -5.68
N LYS A 523 25.28 -18.17 -6.53
CA LYS A 523 25.36 -18.06 -8.00
C LYS A 523 24.48 -16.96 -8.60
N ASN A 524 23.63 -16.30 -7.80
CA ASN A 524 22.81 -15.20 -8.30
C ASN A 524 23.62 -13.87 -8.27
N PRO A 525 23.98 -13.29 -9.43
CA PRO A 525 24.82 -12.09 -9.50
C PRO A 525 24.20 -10.87 -8.81
N TRP A 526 22.88 -10.83 -8.71
CA TRP A 526 22.14 -9.76 -8.02
C TRP A 526 22.21 -9.90 -6.50
N ILE A 527 22.19 -11.12 -5.99
CA ILE A 527 22.41 -11.41 -4.57
C ILE A 527 23.85 -11.10 -4.21
N ALA A 528 24.83 -11.47 -5.05
CA ALA A 528 26.23 -11.09 -4.86
C ALA A 528 26.43 -9.57 -4.83
N ARG A 529 25.79 -8.81 -5.74
CA ARG A 529 25.77 -7.33 -5.70
C ARG A 529 25.11 -6.78 -4.43
N ALA A 530 24.09 -7.45 -3.91
CA ALA A 530 23.41 -7.05 -2.68
C ALA A 530 24.20 -7.34 -1.40
N LYS A 531 25.21 -8.24 -1.42
CA LYS A 531 26.08 -8.54 -0.26
C LYS A 531 26.82 -7.30 0.27
N LYS A 532 27.02 -6.27 -0.55
CA LYS A 532 27.56 -4.96 -0.15
C LYS A 532 26.50 -3.94 0.31
N ALA A 533 25.20 -4.21 0.12
CA ALA A 533 24.11 -3.26 0.34
C ALA A 533 23.05 -3.80 1.33
N MET A 534 23.26 -3.43 2.59
CA MET A 534 22.30 -3.31 3.70
C MET A 534 21.52 -4.56 4.19
N PHE A 535 22.04 -5.11 5.29
CA PHE A 535 21.36 -6.01 6.24
C PHE A 535 20.28 -5.33 7.12
N LYS A 536 20.04 -4.03 6.93
CA LYS A 536 19.04 -3.25 7.67
C LYS A 536 17.62 -3.42 7.09
N ASN A 537 17.47 -3.98 5.89
CA ASN A 537 16.18 -4.07 5.19
C ASN A 537 15.50 -5.43 5.37
N ARG A 538 14.45 -5.49 6.20
CA ARG A 538 13.69 -6.72 6.48
C ARG A 538 13.01 -7.32 5.24
N LEU A 539 12.59 -6.51 4.26
CA LEU A 539 11.99 -7.04 3.02
C LEU A 539 13.02 -7.77 2.17
N PHE A 540 14.25 -7.28 2.15
CA PHE A 540 15.34 -7.92 1.44
C PHE A 540 15.63 -9.31 2.04
N LEU A 541 15.80 -9.38 3.37
CA LEU A 541 15.97 -10.64 4.10
C LEU A 541 14.80 -11.61 3.87
N LYS A 542 13.55 -11.11 3.97
CA LYS A 542 12.34 -11.88 3.66
C LYS A 542 12.43 -12.51 2.27
N SER A 543 12.79 -11.72 1.25
CA SER A 543 12.82 -12.20 -0.13
C SER A 543 13.81 -13.34 -0.33
N ILE A 544 14.95 -13.33 0.36
CA ILE A 544 15.94 -14.41 0.27
C ILE A 544 15.40 -15.68 0.95
N VAL A 545 14.91 -15.54 2.18
CA VAL A 545 14.38 -16.68 2.96
C VAL A 545 13.19 -17.33 2.25
N GLU A 546 12.25 -16.53 1.75
CA GLU A 546 11.08 -17.03 1.02
C GLU A 546 11.46 -17.80 -0.25
N ARG A 547 12.49 -17.36 -0.98
CA ARG A 547 12.95 -18.06 -2.19
C ARG A 547 13.62 -19.38 -1.86
N GLU A 548 14.49 -19.41 -0.86
CA GLU A 548 15.13 -20.66 -0.43
C GLU A 548 14.07 -21.67 0.03
N ASP A 549 13.13 -21.22 0.85
CA ASP A 549 12.05 -22.04 1.36
C ASP A 549 11.08 -22.53 0.27
N LYS A 550 10.89 -21.75 -0.81
CA LYS A 550 10.17 -22.24 -2.00
C LYS A 550 10.96 -23.29 -2.74
N ARG A 551 12.27 -23.11 -2.91
CA ARG A 551 13.15 -24.05 -3.61
C ARG A 551 13.21 -25.41 -2.94
N THR A 552 13.31 -25.44 -1.60
CA THR A 552 13.29 -26.69 -0.83
C THR A 552 11.95 -27.41 -0.92
N ARG A 553 10.83 -26.66 -1.02
CA ARG A 553 9.48 -27.21 -1.22
C ARG A 553 9.19 -27.62 -2.68
N SER A 554 9.84 -26.98 -3.65
CA SER A 554 9.61 -27.19 -5.09
C SER A 554 10.51 -28.23 -5.74
N ALA A 555 11.35 -28.93 -4.98
CA ALA A 555 12.00 -30.16 -5.45
C ALA A 555 11.05 -31.34 -5.14
N PRO A 556 9.86 -31.46 -5.79
CA PRO A 556 9.71 -31.66 -7.24
C PRO A 556 8.37 -31.12 -7.79
N TYR A 557 8.19 -29.80 -7.90
CA TYR A 557 7.01 -29.23 -8.57
C TYR A 557 7.35 -28.94 -10.04
N ALA A 558 6.66 -29.67 -10.91
CA ALA A 558 6.58 -29.61 -12.36
C ALA A 558 7.23 -28.39 -13.02
N ARG A 559 8.10 -28.68 -14.00
CA ARG A 559 8.42 -27.76 -15.09
C ARG A 559 7.12 -27.11 -15.56
N ILE A 560 7.10 -25.78 -15.59
CA ILE A 560 6.10 -25.03 -16.34
C ILE A 560 6.13 -25.62 -17.76
N PRO A 561 5.00 -26.04 -18.34
CA PRO A 561 5.01 -26.55 -19.70
C PRO A 561 5.62 -25.48 -20.59
N GLU A 562 6.66 -25.86 -21.32
CA GLU A 562 7.16 -25.08 -22.44
C GLU A 562 5.97 -24.81 -23.37
N ASN A 563 5.89 -23.56 -23.79
CA ASN A 563 4.90 -23.02 -24.71
C ASN A 563 4.59 -24.05 -25.82
N PRO A 564 3.35 -24.54 -26.00
CA PRO A 564 3.01 -25.18 -27.25
C PRO A 564 2.99 -24.07 -28.29
N ALA A 565 3.83 -24.23 -29.31
CA ALA A 565 4.00 -23.34 -30.44
C ALA A 565 2.67 -22.88 -31.06
#